data_AF-A0A1B7TEQ0-F1
#
_entry.id   AF-A0A1B7TEQ0-F1
#
_cell.length_a   1.000
_cell.length_b   1.000
_cell.length_c   1.000
_cell.angle_alpha   90.00
_cell.angle_beta   90.00
_cell.angle_gamma   90.00
#
_symmetry.space_group_name_H-M   'P 1'
#
loop_
_entity.id
_entity.type
_entity.pdbx_description
1 polymer ?
#
loop_
_entity_poly.entity_id
_entity_poly.type
_entity_poly.pdbx_seq_one_letter_code
_entity_poly.pdbx_strand_id
1 'polypeptide(L)'
;MSAPPQQMQVPKIVVEKLVTTLRDHPDLKEREGLLKLPRPEQGTGETLKKLEFFRLKRMIRAIQSKEFTQMLQENEEVMKQLKNTTRDECIRVFVLILTLKLVTPVIKPSHQVLKKEFNTKPNKEFPTLLPITQEVVELAKKSPDLNVEDIVIDFGKPERSDDRYFSWNIETLDKNKQASRETKGGAGSSSTTTASSSNSLWDKLKIVLILSVGITLVLYPVWPYKLRVSVYYLSYVVLGLLAVFFAMAVLRYILYLITLPVFKAKGGFWIFPNLFEDCGFFDSFKPIYGFGEENTYSYLQKVKKQKNKEKKQLKNETKEKKD
;
A
#
# COMPACT_ATOMS: atom_id res chain seq x y z
N MET A 1 38.61 9.73 34.55
CA MET A 1 37.70 10.09 33.44
C MET A 1 37.71 8.95 32.45
N SER A 2 36.75 8.03 32.55
CA SER A 2 36.59 6.95 31.57
C SER A 2 36.24 7.57 30.22
N ALA A 3 36.92 7.10 29.16
CA ALA A 3 36.67 7.57 27.82
C ALA A 3 35.18 7.40 27.46
N PRO A 4 34.57 8.37 26.75
CA PRO A 4 33.23 8.20 26.21
C PRO A 4 33.16 6.88 25.43
N PRO A 5 32.09 6.07 25.56
CA PRO A 5 31.99 4.82 24.82
C PRO A 5 32.17 5.12 23.35
N GLN A 6 33.20 4.52 22.74
CA GLN A 6 33.45 4.67 21.31
C GLN A 6 32.17 4.29 20.58
N GLN A 7 31.52 5.27 19.94
CA GLN A 7 30.43 4.98 19.03
C GLN A 7 31.00 4.03 17.99
N MET A 8 30.41 2.84 17.88
CA MET A 8 30.75 1.85 16.87
C MET A 8 30.60 2.55 15.51
N GLN A 9 31.71 3.02 14.93
CA GLN A 9 31.70 3.73 13.65
C GLN A 9 31.47 2.68 12.57
N VAL A 10 30.20 2.37 12.33
CA VAL A 10 29.79 1.53 11.20
C VAL A 10 30.18 2.29 9.91
N PRO A 11 30.94 1.67 8.99
CA PRO A 11 31.33 2.33 7.75
C PRO A 11 30.09 2.83 6.98
N LYS A 12 30.14 4.06 6.46
CA LYS A 12 29.00 4.68 5.76
C LYS A 12 28.44 3.81 4.62
N ILE A 13 29.33 3.12 3.91
CA ILE A 13 28.99 2.18 2.83
C ILE A 13 28.03 1.09 3.31
N VAL A 14 28.22 0.59 4.54
CA VAL A 14 27.34 -0.44 5.11
C VAL A 14 25.96 0.11 5.39
N VAL A 15 25.89 1.32 5.95
CA VAL A 15 24.62 1.99 6.23
C VAL A 15 23.86 2.22 4.92
N GLU A 16 24.54 2.68 3.88
CA GLU A 16 23.95 2.88 2.56
C GLU A 16 23.44 1.57 1.94
N LYS A 17 24.24 0.50 1.95
CA LYS A 17 23.80 -0.82 1.43
C LYS A 17 22.61 -1.37 2.22
N LEU A 18 22.63 -1.24 3.54
CA LEU A 18 21.55 -1.70 4.40
C LEU A 18 20.26 -0.93 4.11
N VAL A 19 20.33 0.39 3.97
CA VAL A 19 19.18 1.23 3.61
C VAL A 19 18.69 0.87 2.21
N THR A 20 19.55 0.83 1.20
CA THR A 20 19.15 0.51 -0.18
C THR A 20 18.51 -0.87 -0.31
N THR A 21 18.96 -1.85 0.49
CA THR A 21 18.41 -3.21 0.49
C THR A 21 17.06 -3.29 1.21
N LEU A 22 16.94 -2.68 2.40
CA LEU A 22 15.75 -2.84 3.23
C LEU A 22 14.66 -1.81 2.94
N ARG A 23 15.00 -0.58 2.55
CA ARG A 23 14.07 0.56 2.53
C ARG A 23 12.84 0.36 1.67
N ASP A 24 13.01 -0.26 0.50
CA ASP A 24 11.93 -0.50 -0.47
C ASP A 24 11.53 -1.98 -0.55
N HIS A 25 11.89 -2.78 0.45
CA HIS A 25 11.72 -4.22 0.39
C HIS A 25 10.22 -4.59 0.45
N PRO A 26 9.70 -5.43 -0.47
CA PRO A 26 8.26 -5.69 -0.61
C PRO A 26 7.62 -6.31 0.65
N ASP A 27 8.38 -7.07 1.44
CA ASP A 27 7.88 -7.67 2.69
C ASP A 27 7.61 -6.66 3.80
N LEU A 28 8.15 -5.43 3.72
CA LEU A 28 7.86 -4.38 4.70
C LEU A 28 6.38 -3.99 4.70
N LYS A 29 5.73 -4.06 3.53
CA LYS A 29 4.33 -3.65 3.33
C LYS A 29 4.06 -2.28 3.97
N GLU A 30 4.89 -1.34 3.58
CA GLU A 30 4.87 0.01 4.12
C GLU A 30 3.56 0.70 3.82
N ARG A 31 3.20 1.62 4.70
CA ARG A 31 2.05 2.51 4.52
C ARG A 31 2.47 3.91 4.83
N GLU A 32 1.80 4.87 4.23
CA GLU A 32 2.01 6.27 4.50
C GLU A 32 1.25 6.70 5.77
N GLY A 33 1.89 7.53 6.57
CA GLY A 33 1.34 8.13 7.78
C GLY A 33 1.88 9.55 7.98
N LEU A 34 1.26 10.28 8.90
CA LEU A 34 1.67 11.64 9.26
C LEU A 34 2.34 11.61 10.63
N LEU A 35 3.67 11.69 10.66
CA LEU A 35 4.44 11.72 11.90
C LEU A 35 4.38 13.12 12.51
N LYS A 36 3.90 13.21 13.76
CA LYS A 36 3.98 14.44 14.55
C LYS A 36 5.42 14.66 15.00
N LEU A 37 6.04 15.71 14.50
CA LEU A 37 7.38 16.09 14.90
C LEU A 37 7.34 16.83 16.25
N PRO A 38 8.32 16.59 17.14
CA PRO A 38 8.40 17.32 18.41
C PRO A 38 8.78 18.80 18.21
N ARG A 39 9.40 19.12 17.07
CA ARG A 39 9.71 20.49 16.63
C ARG A 39 9.26 20.66 15.18
N PRO A 40 8.81 21.85 14.79
CA PRO A 40 8.44 22.12 13.40
C PRO A 40 9.62 21.83 12.48
N GLU A 41 9.31 21.30 11.29
CA GLU A 41 10.31 20.96 10.29
C GLU A 41 11.06 22.23 9.81
N GLN A 42 12.38 22.13 9.70
CA GLN A 42 13.22 23.23 9.23
C GLN A 42 12.90 23.52 7.76
N GLY A 43 12.33 24.69 7.47
CA GLY A 43 12.01 25.16 6.12
C GLY A 43 10.52 25.32 5.86
N THR A 44 9.72 24.27 6.11
CA THR A 44 8.26 24.26 5.91
C THR A 44 7.48 24.77 7.11
N GLY A 45 8.02 24.66 8.33
CA GLY A 45 7.32 25.03 9.56
C GLY A 45 6.17 24.08 9.93
N GLU A 46 5.99 22.99 9.18
CA GLU A 46 4.96 22.00 9.41
C GLU A 46 5.29 21.13 10.63
N THR A 47 4.25 20.78 11.40
CA THR A 47 4.37 19.91 12.59
C THR A 47 4.10 18.44 12.27
N LEU A 48 3.59 18.16 11.07
CA LEU A 48 3.22 16.83 10.59
C LEU A 48 4.04 16.51 9.34
N LYS A 49 4.91 15.51 9.40
CA LYS A 49 5.69 15.04 8.26
C LYS A 49 5.10 13.77 7.68
N LYS A 50 4.87 13.72 6.37
CA LYS A 50 4.43 12.50 5.68
C LYS A 50 5.60 11.52 5.58
N LEU A 51 5.46 10.34 6.19
CA LEU A 51 6.49 9.31 6.24
C LEU A 51 5.89 7.92 6.12
N GLU A 52 6.72 6.97 5.69
CA GLU A 52 6.37 5.57 5.62
C GLU A 52 6.66 4.85 6.93
N PHE A 53 5.73 3.98 7.31
CA PHE A 53 5.84 3.18 8.52
C PHE A 53 5.48 1.72 8.27
N PHE A 54 6.09 0.84 9.06
CA PHE A 54 5.94 -0.61 8.98
C PHE A 54 5.84 -1.21 10.38
N ARG A 55 5.60 -2.53 10.45
CA ARG A 55 5.61 -3.28 11.72
C ARG A 55 6.89 -4.08 11.88
N LEU A 56 7.36 -4.28 13.12
CA LEU A 56 8.59 -5.04 13.40
C LEU A 56 8.63 -6.42 12.71
N LYS A 57 7.55 -7.20 12.80
CA LYS A 57 7.47 -8.52 12.14
C LYS A 57 7.66 -8.50 10.63
N ARG A 58 7.39 -7.36 9.98
CA ARG A 58 7.61 -7.16 8.54
C ARG A 58 9.08 -6.92 8.25
N MET A 59 9.74 -6.12 9.10
CA MET A 59 11.19 -5.92 9.06
C MET A 59 11.96 -7.20 9.33
N ILE A 60 11.54 -8.01 10.32
CA ILE A 60 12.16 -9.32 10.57
C ILE A 60 12.07 -10.20 9.33
N ARG A 61 10.92 -10.25 8.64
CA ARG A 61 10.77 -10.98 7.37
C ARG A 61 11.67 -10.45 6.27
N ALA A 62 11.80 -9.13 6.14
CA ALA A 62 12.68 -8.51 5.16
C ALA A 62 14.16 -8.85 5.42
N ILE A 63 14.58 -8.91 6.69
CA ILE A 63 15.94 -9.32 7.08
C ILE A 63 16.17 -10.82 6.82
N GLN A 64 15.14 -11.65 6.98
CA GLN A 64 15.18 -13.09 6.66
C GLN A 64 15.10 -13.39 5.15
N SER A 65 14.98 -12.37 4.31
CA SER A 65 14.85 -12.55 2.86
C SER A 65 16.14 -13.07 2.23
N LYS A 66 15.99 -13.65 1.03
CA LYS A 66 17.13 -14.06 0.20
C LYS A 66 17.96 -12.84 -0.24
N GLU A 67 17.31 -11.71 -0.51
CA GLU A 67 17.96 -10.46 -0.92
C GLU A 67 18.93 -9.94 0.16
N PHE A 68 18.49 -9.96 1.42
CA PHE A 68 19.35 -9.57 2.54
C PHE A 68 20.49 -10.58 2.75
N THR A 69 20.22 -11.87 2.58
CA THR A 69 21.25 -12.92 2.67
C THR A 69 22.34 -12.73 1.61
N GLN A 70 21.95 -12.38 0.38
CA GLN A 70 22.90 -12.09 -0.71
C GLN A 70 23.75 -10.85 -0.38
N MET A 71 23.14 -9.78 0.16
CA MET A 71 23.88 -8.58 0.58
C MET A 71 24.92 -8.88 1.66
N LEU A 72 24.63 -9.80 2.59
CA LEU A 72 25.58 -10.27 3.60
C LEU A 72 26.79 -10.99 2.98
N GLN A 73 26.56 -11.84 1.96
CA GLN A 73 27.62 -12.58 1.27
C GLN A 73 28.54 -11.66 0.46
N GLU A 74 27.98 -10.66 -0.23
CA GLU A 74 28.76 -9.71 -1.03
C GLU A 74 29.65 -8.78 -0.19
N ASN A 75 29.37 -8.63 1.10
CA ASN A 75 30.03 -7.69 2.01
C ASN A 75 30.54 -8.37 3.28
N GLU A 76 31.03 -9.61 3.13
CA GLU A 76 31.42 -10.48 4.24
C GLU A 76 32.41 -9.80 5.19
N GLU A 77 33.38 -9.03 4.70
CA GLU A 77 34.40 -8.38 5.53
C GLU A 77 33.82 -7.41 6.58
N VAL A 78 32.70 -6.75 6.28
CA VAL A 78 32.10 -5.74 7.18
C VAL A 78 30.86 -6.28 7.91
N MET A 79 30.21 -7.31 7.36
CA MET A 79 28.97 -7.89 7.90
C MET A 79 29.18 -9.25 8.58
N LYS A 80 30.43 -9.70 8.79
CA LYS A 80 30.83 -10.98 9.43
C LYS A 80 30.11 -11.31 10.75
N GLN A 81 29.63 -10.30 11.47
CA GLN A 81 28.97 -10.46 12.77
C GLN A 81 27.44 -10.58 12.68
N LEU A 82 26.86 -10.27 11.52
CA LEU A 82 25.42 -10.25 11.33
C LEU A 82 24.98 -11.54 10.65
N LYS A 83 24.03 -12.20 11.29
CA LYS A 83 23.32 -13.37 10.78
C LYS A 83 21.84 -13.02 10.71
N ASN A 84 21.10 -13.74 9.89
CA ASN A 84 19.68 -13.48 9.66
C ASN A 84 18.83 -14.77 9.72
N THR A 85 19.37 -15.86 10.28
CA THR A 85 18.67 -17.15 10.33
C THR A 85 17.66 -17.15 11.46
N THR A 86 18.07 -16.69 12.65
CA THR A 86 17.25 -16.71 13.85
C THR A 86 16.62 -15.35 14.12
N ARG A 87 15.45 -15.33 14.77
CA ARG A 87 14.77 -14.09 15.19
C ARG A 87 15.70 -13.17 15.98
N ASP A 88 16.45 -13.70 16.93
CA ASP A 88 17.31 -12.89 17.80
C ASP A 88 18.46 -12.24 17.02
N GLU A 89 18.96 -12.89 15.97
CA GLU A 89 19.95 -12.33 15.07
C GLU A 89 19.35 -11.20 14.24
N CYS A 90 18.13 -11.38 13.73
CA CYS A 90 17.39 -10.33 13.02
C CYS A 90 17.12 -9.12 13.93
N ILE A 91 16.86 -9.36 15.23
CA ILE A 91 16.69 -8.29 16.21
C ILE A 91 17.99 -7.55 16.45
N ARG A 92 19.15 -8.22 16.49
CA ARG A 92 20.45 -7.53 16.58
C ARG A 92 20.68 -6.61 15.39
N VAL A 93 20.36 -7.08 14.18
CA VAL A 93 20.37 -6.24 12.96
C VAL A 93 19.41 -5.05 13.14
N PHE A 94 18.19 -5.29 13.63
CA PHE A 94 17.22 -4.21 13.82
C PHE A 94 17.63 -3.20 14.90
N VAL A 95 18.24 -3.65 15.99
CA VAL A 95 18.81 -2.80 17.04
C VAL A 95 19.92 -1.94 16.47
N LEU A 96 20.76 -2.48 15.56
CA LEU A 96 21.75 -1.68 14.84
C LEU A 96 21.08 -0.56 14.03
N ILE A 97 20.00 -0.85 13.30
CA ILE A 97 19.21 0.15 12.53
C ILE A 97 18.66 1.25 13.45
N LEU A 98 18.20 0.88 14.66
CA LEU A 98 17.75 1.82 15.68
C LEU A 98 18.91 2.68 16.23
N THR A 99 20.07 2.08 16.52
CA THR A 99 21.27 2.79 16.99
C THR A 99 21.76 3.80 15.94
N LEU A 100 21.65 3.45 14.66
CA LEU A 100 21.96 4.33 13.53
C LEU A 100 20.90 5.43 13.30
N LYS A 101 19.82 5.47 14.10
CA LYS A 101 18.70 6.42 13.98
C LYS A 101 18.03 6.43 12.61
N LEU A 102 18.07 5.31 11.88
CA LEU A 102 17.41 5.17 10.57
C LEU A 102 15.89 5.05 10.72
N VAL A 103 15.43 4.50 11.84
CA VAL A 103 14.03 4.29 12.17
C VAL A 103 13.72 4.81 13.57
N THR A 104 12.50 5.31 13.77
CA THR A 104 11.99 5.76 15.07
C THR A 104 10.81 4.90 15.49
N PRO A 105 10.75 4.44 16.74
CA PRO A 105 9.56 3.77 17.26
C PRO A 105 8.39 4.75 17.36
N VAL A 106 7.23 4.32 16.85
CA VAL A 106 6.02 5.15 16.79
C VAL A 106 4.80 4.40 17.29
N ILE A 107 3.84 5.15 17.81
CA ILE A 107 2.50 4.65 18.08
C ILE A 107 1.52 5.18 17.03
N LYS A 108 0.48 4.39 16.78
CA LYS A 108 -0.63 4.75 15.90
C LYS A 108 -1.93 4.75 16.71
N PRO A 109 -2.23 5.84 17.45
CA PRO A 109 -3.40 5.89 18.32
C PRO A 109 -4.71 5.94 17.49
N SER A 110 -5.82 5.56 18.13
CA SER A 110 -7.16 5.73 17.56
C SER A 110 -7.52 7.22 17.45
N HIS A 111 -8.44 7.56 16.55
CA HIS A 111 -8.94 8.93 16.37
C HIS A 111 -9.55 9.52 17.65
N GLN A 112 -10.12 8.69 18.52
CA GLN A 112 -10.65 9.13 19.82
C GLN A 112 -9.53 9.57 20.77
N VAL A 113 -8.49 8.77 20.86
CA VAL A 113 -7.31 9.01 21.70
C VAL A 113 -6.55 10.26 21.24
N LEU A 114 -6.36 10.43 19.92
CA LEU A 114 -5.68 11.61 19.36
C LEU A 114 -6.35 12.94 19.75
N LYS A 115 -7.69 12.96 19.82
CA LYS A 115 -8.44 14.16 20.19
C LYS A 115 -8.40 14.42 21.69
N LYS A 116 -8.63 13.39 22.51
CA LYS A 116 -8.70 13.51 23.97
C LYS A 116 -7.35 13.81 24.60
N GLU A 117 -6.34 13.03 24.23
CA GLU A 117 -5.05 12.98 24.94
C GLU A 117 -3.99 13.87 24.29
N PHE A 118 -4.01 13.98 22.96
CA PHE A 118 -2.95 14.66 22.20
C PHE A 118 -3.39 15.97 21.53
N ASN A 119 -4.63 16.40 21.75
CA ASN A 119 -5.26 17.58 21.15
C ASN A 119 -4.94 17.74 19.64
N THR A 120 -4.88 16.62 18.91
CA THR A 120 -4.45 16.59 17.51
C THR A 120 -5.62 16.18 16.63
N LYS A 121 -5.91 16.98 15.60
CA LYS A 121 -7.03 16.71 14.68
C LYS A 121 -6.66 15.51 13.78
N PRO A 122 -7.46 14.42 13.79
CA PRO A 122 -7.18 13.26 12.96
C PRO A 122 -7.42 13.58 11.48
N ASN A 123 -6.56 13.04 10.62
CA ASN A 123 -6.72 13.08 9.17
C ASN A 123 -7.55 11.87 8.70
N LYS A 124 -8.33 12.03 7.64
CA LYS A 124 -9.15 10.98 7.03
C LYS A 124 -8.34 10.05 6.11
N GLU A 125 -7.30 10.59 5.47
CA GLU A 125 -6.52 9.89 4.45
C GLU A 125 -5.36 9.10 5.04
N PHE A 126 -4.60 9.73 5.95
CA PHE A 126 -3.40 9.14 6.56
C PHE A 126 -3.52 9.09 8.09
N PRO A 127 -3.11 7.97 8.73
CA PRO A 127 -3.08 7.91 10.19
C PRO A 127 -2.00 8.82 10.75
N THR A 128 -2.32 9.51 11.85
CA THR A 128 -1.32 10.27 12.61
C THR A 128 -0.48 9.32 13.46
N LEU A 129 0.84 9.45 13.33
CA LEU A 129 1.84 8.70 14.08
C LEU A 129 2.47 9.61 15.13
N LEU A 130 2.70 9.09 16.32
CA LEU A 130 3.40 9.81 17.39
C LEU A 130 4.69 9.09 17.73
N PRO A 131 5.84 9.77 17.79
CA PRO A 131 7.09 9.17 18.26
C PRO A 131 6.95 8.79 19.74
N ILE A 132 7.55 7.67 20.13
CA ILE A 132 7.57 7.25 21.53
C ILE A 132 8.60 8.11 22.28
N THR A 133 8.13 9.21 22.86
CA THR A 133 8.91 10.09 23.75
C THR A 133 8.56 9.81 25.21
N GLN A 134 9.39 10.32 26.13
CA GLN A 134 9.12 10.21 27.57
C GLN A 134 7.76 10.81 27.95
N GLU A 135 7.40 11.95 27.35
CA GLU A 135 6.11 12.61 27.53
C GLU A 135 4.93 11.70 27.14
N VAL A 136 5.03 11.00 26.01
CA VAL A 136 3.99 10.07 25.54
C VAL A 136 3.87 8.88 26.49
N VAL A 137 4.98 8.36 27.01
CA VAL A 137 4.99 7.27 27.98
C VAL A 137 4.39 7.71 29.32
N GLU A 138 4.69 8.91 29.79
CA GLU A 138 4.11 9.48 31.01
C GLU A 138 2.62 9.73 30.87
N LEU A 139 2.18 10.23 29.71
CA LEU A 139 0.78 10.44 29.42
C LEU A 139 0.03 9.11 29.38
N ALA A 140 0.60 8.09 28.73
CA ALA A 140 0.02 6.76 28.70
C ALA A 140 -0.08 6.08 30.07
N LYS A 141 0.77 6.44 31.04
CA LYS A 141 0.61 5.98 32.43
C LYS A 141 -0.59 6.62 33.14
N LYS A 142 -0.99 7.82 32.71
CA LYS A 142 -2.08 8.60 33.32
C LYS A 142 -3.43 8.32 32.67
N SER A 143 -3.45 8.01 31.39
CA SER A 143 -4.69 7.87 30.61
C SER A 143 -5.24 6.44 30.67
N PRO A 144 -6.54 6.24 30.92
CA PRO A 144 -7.15 4.90 30.96
C PRO A 144 -7.29 4.27 29.57
N ASP A 145 -7.25 5.10 28.51
CA ASP A 145 -7.45 4.68 27.12
C ASP A 145 -6.13 4.18 26.46
N LEU A 146 -4.96 4.34 27.10
CA LEU A 146 -3.66 3.85 26.61
C LEU A 146 -3.08 2.80 27.56
N ASN A 147 -2.57 1.71 27.01
CA ASN A 147 -1.80 0.74 27.77
C ASN A 147 -0.29 1.02 27.64
N VAL A 148 0.39 1.20 28.77
CA VAL A 148 1.85 1.40 28.84
C VAL A 148 2.59 0.19 28.24
N GLU A 149 2.04 -1.00 28.46
CA GLU A 149 2.58 -2.25 27.91
C GLU A 149 2.50 -2.28 26.38
N ASP A 150 1.75 -1.38 25.73
CA ASP A 150 1.68 -1.27 24.28
C ASP A 150 2.67 -0.26 23.69
N ILE A 151 3.38 0.47 24.54
CA ILE A 151 4.30 1.54 24.15
C ILE A 151 5.75 1.11 24.42
N VAL A 152 5.99 0.45 25.54
CA VAL A 152 7.33 -0.07 25.87
C VAL A 152 7.67 -1.20 24.90
N ILE A 153 8.85 -1.13 24.28
CA ILE A 153 9.37 -2.14 23.37
C ILE A 153 10.26 -3.09 24.17
N ASP A 154 9.79 -4.33 24.33
CA ASP A 154 10.57 -5.41 24.96
C ASP A 154 10.81 -6.51 23.92
N PHE A 155 12.03 -6.58 23.40
CA PHE A 155 12.41 -7.56 22.38
C PHE A 155 12.45 -9.01 22.91
N GLY A 156 12.44 -9.21 24.24
CA GLY A 156 12.35 -10.53 24.87
C GLY A 156 10.96 -11.17 24.77
N LYS A 157 9.91 -10.37 24.50
CA LYS A 157 8.52 -10.83 24.40
C LYS A 157 7.98 -10.65 22.97
N PRO A 158 8.07 -11.67 22.09
CA PRO A 158 7.71 -11.56 20.68
C PRO A 158 6.23 -11.22 20.45
N GLU A 159 5.32 -11.78 21.25
CA GLU A 159 3.87 -11.64 21.06
C GLU A 159 3.39 -10.18 20.99
N ARG A 160 4.12 -9.26 21.65
CA ARG A 160 3.77 -7.83 21.71
C ARG A 160 4.71 -6.95 20.91
N SER A 161 6.01 -7.24 20.92
CA SER A 161 7.02 -6.41 20.24
C SER A 161 6.91 -6.46 18.72
N ASP A 162 6.55 -7.62 18.16
CA ASP A 162 6.50 -7.86 16.72
C ASP A 162 5.41 -7.06 15.99
N ASP A 163 4.37 -6.63 16.70
CA ASP A 163 3.28 -5.80 16.15
C ASP A 163 3.48 -4.29 16.33
N ARG A 164 4.60 -3.87 16.92
CA ARG A 164 4.96 -2.46 17.10
C ARG A 164 5.28 -1.78 15.78
N TYR A 165 4.92 -0.50 15.71
CA TYR A 165 5.14 0.33 14.53
C TYR A 165 6.46 1.10 14.61
N PHE A 166 7.10 1.23 13.46
CA PHE A 166 8.31 2.02 13.29
C PHE A 166 8.16 2.86 12.02
N SER A 167 8.63 4.11 12.09
CA SER A 167 8.67 5.03 10.96
C SER A 167 10.11 5.19 10.50
N TRP A 168 10.33 5.30 9.20
CA TRP A 168 11.62 5.71 8.68
C TRP A 168 11.89 7.17 9.03
N ASN A 169 13.14 7.49 9.37
CA ASN A 169 13.65 8.86 9.46
C ASN A 169 14.31 9.33 8.17
N ILE A 170 14.34 8.45 7.16
CA ILE A 170 14.98 8.67 5.87
C ILE A 170 13.87 8.97 4.86
N GLU A 171 14.04 10.07 4.12
CA GLU A 171 13.20 10.35 2.96
C GLU A 171 13.35 9.25 1.92
N THR A 172 12.29 8.99 1.16
CA THR A 172 12.32 7.99 0.09
C THR A 172 13.54 8.24 -0.78
N LEU A 173 14.36 7.21 -0.95
CA LEU A 173 15.52 7.29 -1.82
C LEU A 173 14.98 7.47 -3.24
N ASP A 174 14.96 8.71 -3.73
CA ASP A 174 14.85 8.97 -5.15
C ASP A 174 16.06 8.30 -5.81
N LYS A 175 15.88 7.07 -6.32
CA LYS A 175 16.90 6.30 -7.04
C LYS A 175 17.51 7.13 -8.19
N ASN A 176 16.78 8.12 -8.68
CA ASN A 176 17.22 9.11 -9.67
C ASN A 176 18.21 10.16 -9.17
N LYS A 177 18.18 10.50 -7.88
CA LYS A 177 19.00 11.57 -7.30
C LYS A 177 20.39 11.09 -6.90
N GLN A 178 20.55 9.82 -6.49
CA GLN A 178 21.86 9.24 -6.17
C GLN A 178 22.72 9.00 -7.42
N ALA A 179 22.12 8.54 -8.53
CA ALA A 179 22.81 8.45 -9.82
C ALA A 179 23.39 9.80 -10.27
N SER A 180 22.74 10.91 -9.90
CA SER A 180 23.23 12.27 -10.19
C SER A 180 24.32 12.79 -9.24
N ARG A 181 24.50 12.19 -8.05
CA ARG A 181 25.54 12.57 -7.08
C ARG A 181 26.89 11.92 -7.37
N GLU A 182 26.91 10.70 -7.91
CA GLU A 182 28.14 10.05 -8.36
C GLU A 182 28.78 10.77 -9.57
N THR A 183 27.96 11.45 -10.39
CA THR A 183 28.43 12.27 -11.52
C THR A 183 28.84 13.71 -11.18
N LYS A 184 28.68 14.18 -9.93
CA LYS A 184 28.90 15.60 -9.55
C LYS A 184 30.25 15.88 -8.87
N GLY A 185 31.30 15.18 -9.30
CA GLY A 185 32.66 15.71 -9.31
C GLY A 185 32.96 16.33 -10.68
N GLY A 186 32.27 17.42 -11.04
CA GLY A 186 32.40 18.05 -12.36
C GLY A 186 31.44 19.22 -12.55
N ALA A 187 31.97 20.33 -13.05
CA ALA A 187 31.38 21.65 -13.14
C ALA A 187 30.00 21.78 -13.84
N GLY A 188 29.22 22.77 -13.37
CA GLY A 188 28.71 23.84 -14.24
C GLY A 188 27.46 23.62 -15.11
N SER A 189 26.39 24.31 -14.71
CA SER A 189 25.45 25.09 -15.56
C SER A 189 24.17 24.46 -16.15
N SER A 190 23.13 25.30 -16.05
CA SER A 190 21.91 25.44 -16.87
C SER A 190 20.74 24.46 -16.76
N SER A 191 19.58 25.11 -16.79
CA SER A 191 18.20 24.70 -16.62
C SER A 191 17.59 23.94 -17.80
N THR A 192 16.45 23.31 -17.48
CA THR A 192 15.40 22.80 -18.37
C THR A 192 15.63 21.37 -18.86
N THR A 193 14.95 20.39 -18.23
CA THR A 193 14.03 19.45 -18.89
C THR A 193 13.49 18.40 -17.91
N THR A 194 12.21 18.09 -18.09
CA THR A 194 11.50 16.83 -17.83
C THR A 194 12.28 15.72 -17.09
N ALA A 195 12.03 15.54 -15.80
CA ALA A 195 12.53 14.40 -15.05
C ALA A 195 11.56 13.22 -15.18
N SER A 196 11.94 12.24 -16.00
CA SER A 196 11.38 10.88 -15.96
C SER A 196 12.52 9.89 -15.94
N SER A 197 12.58 9.00 -14.94
CA SER A 197 13.28 7.71 -15.04
C SER A 197 13.02 6.81 -13.82
N SER A 198 11.88 6.13 -13.75
CA SER A 198 11.96 4.69 -13.48
C SER A 198 11.96 4.05 -14.86
N ASN A 199 13.02 3.33 -15.22
CA ASN A 199 13.11 2.70 -16.54
C ASN A 199 12.26 1.42 -16.60
N SER A 200 10.96 1.54 -16.32
CA SER A 200 9.99 0.63 -16.88
C SER A 200 9.64 1.19 -18.26
N LEU A 201 9.99 0.46 -19.32
CA LEU A 201 9.61 0.82 -20.70
C LEU A 201 8.11 1.13 -20.79
N TRP A 202 7.30 0.45 -19.98
CA TRP A 202 5.87 0.67 -19.86
C TRP A 202 5.49 2.05 -19.33
N ASP A 203 6.27 2.64 -18.42
CA ASP A 203 5.96 3.96 -17.87
C ASP A 203 6.32 5.06 -18.87
N LYS A 204 7.44 4.91 -19.59
CA LYS A 204 7.77 5.78 -20.72
C LYS A 204 6.73 5.67 -21.85
N LEU A 205 6.31 4.44 -22.19
CA LEU A 205 5.26 4.19 -23.18
C LEU A 205 3.93 4.82 -22.77
N LYS A 206 3.52 4.73 -21.51
CA LYS A 206 2.29 5.38 -21.01
C LYS A 206 2.38 6.91 -21.14
N ILE A 207 3.51 7.51 -20.74
CA ILE A 207 3.69 8.96 -20.82
C ILE A 207 3.63 9.43 -22.28
N VAL A 208 4.34 8.75 -23.18
CA VAL A 208 4.34 9.06 -24.62
C VAL A 208 2.94 8.88 -25.21
N LEU A 209 2.22 7.81 -24.83
CA LEU A 209 0.85 7.56 -25.29
C LEU A 209 -0.11 8.66 -24.84
N ILE A 210 -0.07 9.04 -23.55
CA ILE A 210 -0.93 10.11 -23.00
C ILE A 210 -0.63 11.44 -23.69
N LEU A 211 0.64 11.78 -23.87
CA LEU A 211 1.05 13.00 -24.56
C LEU A 211 0.60 13.00 -26.03
N SER A 212 0.79 11.88 -26.73
CA SER A 212 0.35 11.71 -28.13
C SER A 212 -1.17 11.87 -28.26
N VAL A 213 -1.96 11.26 -27.37
CA VAL A 213 -3.41 11.40 -27.35
C VAL A 213 -3.81 12.86 -27.10
N GLY A 214 -3.18 13.52 -26.13
CA GLY A 214 -3.44 14.93 -25.82
C GLY A 214 -3.17 15.85 -27.01
N ILE A 215 -2.03 15.71 -27.67
CA ILE A 215 -1.66 16.49 -28.87
C ILE A 215 -2.65 16.22 -30.01
N THR A 216 -3.01 14.96 -30.23
CA THR A 216 -3.94 14.54 -31.29
C THR A 216 -5.32 15.15 -31.08
N LEU A 217 -5.82 15.19 -29.84
CA LEU A 217 -7.09 15.83 -29.49
C LEU A 217 -7.07 17.36 -29.67
N VAL A 218 -6.00 18.05 -29.25
CA VAL A 218 -5.86 19.50 -29.41
C VAL A 218 -5.79 19.89 -30.90
N LEU A 219 -5.16 19.04 -31.72
CA LEU A 219 -5.07 19.23 -33.17
C LEU A 219 -6.32 18.81 -33.94
N TYR A 220 -7.43 18.45 -33.28
CA TYR A 220 -8.72 18.11 -33.93
C TYR A 220 -9.13 19.06 -35.08
N PRO A 221 -8.94 20.39 -35.00
CA PRO A 221 -9.25 21.31 -36.10
C PRO A 221 -8.48 21.04 -37.41
N VAL A 222 -7.29 20.45 -37.32
CA VAL A 222 -6.37 20.17 -38.44
C VAL A 222 -6.62 18.79 -39.06
N TRP A 223 -7.51 17.97 -38.47
CA TRP A 223 -7.71 16.61 -38.94
C TRP A 223 -8.34 16.56 -40.34
N PRO A 224 -7.93 15.59 -41.17
CA PRO A 224 -8.52 15.40 -42.49
C PRO A 224 -10.02 15.13 -42.34
N TYR A 225 -10.79 15.67 -43.29
CA TYR A 225 -12.26 15.65 -43.23
C TYR A 225 -12.85 14.24 -42.99
N LYS A 226 -12.26 13.22 -43.62
CA LYS A 226 -12.70 11.81 -43.46
C LYS A 226 -12.63 11.33 -42.01
N LEU A 227 -11.57 11.66 -41.27
CA LEU A 227 -11.44 11.26 -39.86
C LEU A 227 -12.43 11.99 -38.95
N ARG A 228 -12.70 13.27 -39.21
CA ARG A 228 -13.70 14.04 -38.45
C ARG A 228 -15.10 13.44 -38.60
N VAL A 229 -15.46 13.03 -39.82
CA VAL A 229 -16.71 12.33 -40.11
C VAL A 229 -16.77 10.98 -39.39
N SER A 230 -15.68 10.21 -39.36
CA SER A 230 -15.63 8.94 -38.62
C SER A 230 -15.85 9.12 -37.12
N VAL A 231 -15.22 10.12 -36.49
CA VAL A 231 -15.39 10.42 -35.05
C VAL A 231 -16.84 10.84 -34.77
N TYR A 232 -17.44 11.65 -35.65
CA TYR A 232 -18.84 12.03 -35.55
C TYR A 232 -19.77 10.79 -35.53
N TYR A 233 -19.65 9.89 -36.50
CA TYR A 233 -20.49 8.67 -36.53
C TYR A 233 -20.19 7.72 -35.37
N LEU A 234 -18.92 7.58 -34.97
CA LEU A 234 -18.56 6.77 -33.80
C LEU A 234 -19.21 7.32 -32.52
N SER A 235 -19.28 8.65 -32.38
CA SER A 235 -19.98 9.31 -31.27
C SER A 235 -21.47 8.95 -31.24
N TYR A 236 -22.16 8.95 -32.39
CA TYR A 236 -23.56 8.49 -32.46
C TYR A 236 -23.73 7.01 -32.14
N VAL A 237 -22.78 6.15 -32.53
CA VAL A 237 -22.81 4.72 -32.16
C VAL A 237 -22.67 4.55 -30.64
N VAL A 238 -21.72 5.24 -30.02
CA VAL A 238 -21.55 5.19 -28.55
C VAL A 238 -22.78 5.77 -27.84
N LEU A 239 -23.35 6.86 -28.35
CA LEU A 239 -24.58 7.44 -27.82
C LEU A 239 -25.77 6.48 -27.95
N GLY A 240 -25.89 5.78 -29.08
CA GLY A 240 -26.91 4.76 -29.30
C GLY A 240 -26.75 3.57 -28.35
N LEU A 241 -25.52 3.08 -28.17
CA LEU A 241 -25.21 2.02 -27.20
C LEU A 241 -25.59 2.45 -25.79
N LEU A 242 -25.26 3.69 -25.41
CA LEU A 242 -25.62 4.26 -24.11
C LEU A 242 -27.14 4.36 -23.93
N ALA A 243 -27.87 4.80 -24.96
CA ALA A 243 -29.33 4.86 -24.93
C ALA A 243 -29.96 3.47 -24.76
N VAL A 244 -29.46 2.45 -25.47
CA VAL A 244 -29.90 1.05 -25.30
C VAL A 244 -29.60 0.54 -23.89
N PHE A 245 -28.43 0.87 -23.34
CA PHE A 245 -28.07 0.51 -21.97
C PHE A 245 -29.02 1.12 -20.94
N PHE A 246 -29.36 2.41 -21.06
CA PHE A 246 -30.34 3.05 -20.19
C PHE A 246 -31.75 2.49 -20.38
N ALA A 247 -32.17 2.21 -21.61
CA ALA A 247 -33.46 1.57 -21.88
C ALA A 247 -33.56 0.20 -21.21
N MET A 248 -32.51 -0.62 -21.28
CA MET A 248 -32.44 -1.90 -20.56
C MET A 248 -32.50 -1.72 -19.04
N ALA A 249 -31.81 -0.72 -18.48
CA ALA A 249 -31.84 -0.42 -17.05
C ALA A 249 -33.24 -0.01 -16.57
N VAL A 250 -33.94 0.84 -17.34
CA VAL A 250 -35.31 1.26 -17.04
C VAL A 250 -36.30 0.10 -17.18
N LEU A 251 -36.18 -0.70 -18.25
CA LEU A 251 -37.00 -1.90 -18.43
C LEU A 251 -36.84 -2.87 -17.25
N ARG A 252 -35.60 -3.11 -16.83
CA ARG A 252 -35.27 -3.92 -15.64
C ARG A 252 -35.97 -3.39 -14.40
N TYR A 253 -35.94 -2.08 -14.18
CA TYR A 253 -36.57 -1.45 -13.02
C TYR A 253 -38.10 -1.58 -13.04
N ILE A 254 -38.74 -1.31 -14.18
CA ILE A 254 -40.20 -1.43 -14.33
C ILE A 254 -40.65 -2.87 -14.09
N LEU A 255 -39.98 -3.85 -14.70
CA LEU A 255 -40.31 -5.28 -14.50
C LEU A 255 -40.13 -5.71 -13.05
N TYR A 256 -39.09 -5.22 -12.38
CA TYR A 256 -38.88 -5.49 -10.96
C TYR A 256 -40.03 -4.91 -10.11
N LEU A 257 -40.45 -3.67 -10.35
CA LEU A 257 -41.56 -3.04 -9.61
C LEU A 257 -42.88 -3.79 -9.79
N ILE A 258 -43.19 -4.25 -11.01
CA ILE A 258 -44.42 -4.99 -11.30
C ILE A 258 -44.40 -6.38 -10.66
N THR A 259 -43.26 -7.06 -10.65
CA THR A 259 -43.15 -8.44 -10.16
C THR A 259 -42.90 -8.54 -8.66
N LEU A 260 -42.39 -7.48 -8.03
CA LEU A 260 -42.15 -7.41 -6.59
C LEU A 260 -43.39 -7.74 -5.72
N PRO A 261 -44.61 -7.21 -5.99
CA PRO A 261 -45.78 -7.57 -5.19
C PRO A 261 -46.21 -9.03 -5.36
N VAL A 262 -45.96 -9.64 -6.51
CA VAL A 262 -46.39 -11.01 -6.86
C VAL A 262 -45.41 -12.07 -6.32
N PHE A 263 -44.11 -11.80 -6.36
CA PHE A 263 -43.05 -12.79 -6.09
C PHE A 263 -42.22 -12.50 -4.83
N LYS A 264 -42.83 -11.95 -3.77
CA LYS A 264 -42.15 -11.57 -2.52
C LYS A 264 -41.28 -12.68 -1.91
N ALA A 265 -41.68 -13.94 -2.04
CA ALA A 265 -40.97 -15.08 -1.44
C ALA A 265 -39.65 -15.47 -2.13
N LYS A 266 -39.47 -15.13 -3.42
CA LYS A 266 -38.27 -15.52 -4.21
C LYS A 266 -37.40 -14.34 -4.65
N GLY A 267 -37.80 -13.12 -4.25
CA GLY A 267 -37.25 -11.87 -4.78
C GLY A 267 -37.86 -11.53 -6.14
N GLY A 268 -37.97 -10.23 -6.44
CA GLY A 268 -38.54 -9.75 -7.71
C GLY A 268 -37.81 -10.31 -8.94
N PHE A 269 -38.49 -10.27 -10.08
CA PHE A 269 -37.93 -10.71 -11.36
C PHE A 269 -36.91 -9.69 -11.88
N TRP A 270 -35.76 -10.21 -12.32
CA TRP A 270 -34.69 -9.42 -12.90
C TRP A 270 -34.41 -9.91 -14.33
N ILE A 271 -34.49 -9.00 -15.30
CA ILE A 271 -33.90 -9.22 -16.62
C ILE A 271 -32.42 -8.82 -16.57
N PHE A 272 -31.54 -9.70 -17.05
CA PHE A 272 -30.09 -9.61 -16.92
C PHE A 272 -29.62 -9.28 -15.49
N PRO A 273 -29.77 -10.22 -14.52
CA PRO A 273 -29.40 -9.99 -13.12
C PRO A 273 -27.97 -9.44 -12.97
N ASN A 274 -27.04 -9.89 -13.81
CA ASN A 274 -25.61 -9.57 -13.75
C ASN A 274 -25.20 -8.25 -14.45
N LEU A 275 -26.15 -7.49 -15.04
CA LEU A 275 -25.82 -6.29 -15.83
C LEU A 275 -25.03 -5.21 -15.07
N PHE A 276 -25.20 -5.12 -13.75
CA PHE A 276 -24.52 -4.16 -12.87
C PHE A 276 -23.55 -4.83 -11.88
N GLU A 277 -23.26 -6.11 -12.06
CA GLU A 277 -22.29 -6.79 -11.22
C GLU A 277 -20.88 -6.69 -11.81
N ASP A 278 -19.86 -6.81 -10.94
CA ASP A 278 -18.44 -6.82 -11.29
C ASP A 278 -18.05 -8.11 -12.07
N CYS A 279 -18.60 -8.27 -13.26
CA CYS A 279 -18.39 -9.39 -14.17
C CYS A 279 -17.98 -8.88 -15.56
N GLY A 280 -17.35 -9.73 -16.36
CA GLY A 280 -16.94 -9.35 -17.72
C GLY A 280 -18.15 -9.02 -18.60
N PHE A 281 -17.96 -8.22 -19.65
CA PHE A 281 -19.02 -7.75 -20.53
C PHE A 281 -19.96 -8.88 -21.01
N PHE A 282 -19.42 -10.03 -21.44
CA PHE A 282 -20.23 -11.16 -21.90
C PHE A 282 -20.96 -11.91 -20.77
N ASP A 283 -20.42 -11.88 -19.55
CA ASP A 283 -21.04 -12.50 -18.38
C ASP A 283 -22.14 -11.60 -17.80
N SER A 284 -22.10 -10.29 -18.03
CA SER A 284 -23.16 -9.35 -17.63
C SER A 284 -24.51 -9.66 -18.28
N PHE A 285 -24.50 -10.24 -19.49
CA PHE A 285 -25.72 -10.62 -20.24
C PHE A 285 -26.17 -12.06 -20.01
N LYS A 286 -25.54 -12.79 -19.09
CA LYS A 286 -25.90 -14.17 -18.75
C LYS A 286 -26.06 -14.31 -17.24
N PRO A 287 -27.14 -14.94 -16.73
CA PRO A 287 -28.31 -15.44 -17.46
C PRO A 287 -29.21 -14.31 -17.98
N ILE A 288 -30.09 -14.61 -18.94
CA ILE A 288 -31.01 -13.61 -19.53
C ILE A 288 -32.04 -13.12 -18.51
N TYR A 289 -32.46 -13.99 -17.59
CA TYR A 289 -33.38 -13.65 -16.51
C TYR A 289 -33.00 -14.39 -15.22
N GLY A 290 -33.49 -13.88 -14.09
CA GLY A 290 -33.34 -14.50 -12.78
C GLY A 290 -34.37 -13.99 -11.80
N PHE A 291 -34.59 -14.75 -10.73
CA PHE A 291 -35.41 -14.35 -9.58
C PHE A 291 -34.48 -14.13 -8.39
N GLY A 292 -34.63 -12.98 -7.73
CA GLY A 292 -33.80 -12.64 -6.57
C GLY A 292 -32.30 -12.67 -6.84
N GLU A 293 -31.52 -13.10 -5.85
CA GLU A 293 -30.05 -13.13 -5.89
C GLU A 293 -29.44 -14.50 -6.27
N GLU A 294 -30.25 -15.55 -6.42
CA GLU A 294 -29.75 -16.93 -6.55
C GLU A 294 -29.00 -17.19 -7.87
N ASN A 295 -29.32 -16.42 -8.91
CA ASN A 295 -28.75 -16.59 -10.25
C ASN A 295 -27.65 -15.56 -10.57
N THR A 296 -27.26 -14.83 -9.55
CA THR A 296 -26.37 -13.68 -9.66
C THR A 296 -24.90 -14.13 -9.59
N TYR A 297 -24.01 -13.51 -10.36
CA TYR A 297 -22.61 -13.91 -10.49
C TYR A 297 -21.89 -13.92 -9.14
N SER A 298 -22.16 -12.91 -8.30
CA SER A 298 -21.63 -12.82 -6.94
C SER A 298 -22.10 -13.97 -6.03
N TYR A 299 -23.36 -14.39 -6.12
CA TYR A 299 -23.90 -15.53 -5.37
C TYR A 299 -23.27 -16.85 -5.81
N LEU A 300 -23.17 -17.09 -7.12
CA LEU A 300 -22.53 -18.28 -7.68
C LEU A 300 -21.06 -18.39 -7.27
N GLN A 301 -20.33 -17.27 -7.21
CA GLN A 301 -18.96 -17.24 -6.71
C GLN A 301 -18.88 -17.62 -5.22
N LYS A 302 -19.78 -17.10 -4.38
CA LYS A 302 -19.84 -17.44 -2.94
C LYS A 302 -20.07 -18.93 -2.73
N VAL A 303 -21.02 -19.53 -3.47
CA VAL A 303 -21.32 -20.97 -3.40
C VAL A 303 -20.12 -21.81 -3.84
N LYS A 304 -19.43 -21.45 -4.94
CA LYS A 304 -18.22 -22.15 -5.39
C LYS A 304 -17.11 -22.10 -4.32
N LYS A 305 -16.94 -20.95 -3.65
CA LYS A 305 -15.94 -20.78 -2.58
C LYS A 305 -16.27 -21.62 -1.35
N GLN A 306 -17.55 -21.73 -0.97
CA GLN A 306 -18.01 -22.60 0.13
C GLN A 306 -17.74 -24.07 -0.18
N LYS A 307 -18.16 -24.55 -1.36
CA LYS A 307 -17.90 -25.94 -1.80
C LYS A 307 -16.41 -26.29 -1.83
N ASN A 308 -15.55 -25.35 -2.24
CA ASN A 308 -14.10 -25.56 -2.22
C ASN A 308 -13.52 -25.62 -0.80
N LYS A 309 -14.11 -24.93 0.18
CA LYS A 309 -13.71 -25.03 1.59
C LYS A 309 -14.15 -26.37 2.19
N GLU A 310 -15.39 -26.79 1.95
CA GLU A 310 -15.93 -28.08 2.39
C GLU A 310 -15.10 -29.25 1.83
N LYS A 311 -14.76 -29.22 0.52
CA LYS A 311 -13.88 -30.22 -0.09
C LYS A 311 -12.49 -30.28 0.54
N LYS A 312 -11.94 -29.14 0.97
CA LYS A 312 -10.64 -29.10 1.68
C LYS A 312 -10.75 -29.66 3.10
N GLN A 313 -11.84 -29.37 3.80
CA GLN A 313 -12.12 -29.91 5.14
C GLN A 313 -12.28 -31.43 5.09
N LEU A 314 -13.12 -31.96 4.19
CA LEU A 314 -13.27 -33.41 3.98
C LEU A 314 -11.93 -34.09 3.63
N LYS A 315 -11.09 -33.44 2.80
CA LYS A 315 -9.79 -33.99 2.42
C LYS A 315 -8.80 -34.01 3.59
N ASN A 316 -8.89 -33.05 4.51
CA ASN A 316 -8.08 -33.02 5.72
C ASN A 316 -8.56 -34.05 6.75
N GLU A 317 -9.87 -34.16 6.97
CA GLU A 317 -10.47 -35.18 7.86
C GLU A 317 -10.19 -36.62 7.38
N THR A 318 -10.15 -36.84 6.06
CA THR A 318 -9.80 -38.15 5.47
C THR A 318 -8.32 -38.49 5.62
N LYS A 319 -7.44 -37.47 5.72
CA LYS A 319 -6.01 -37.67 5.98
C LYS A 319 -5.74 -38.00 7.45
N GLU A 320 -6.37 -37.28 8.38
CA GLU A 320 -6.25 -37.54 9.82
C GLU A 320 -6.78 -38.91 10.26
N LYS A 321 -7.71 -39.52 9.51
CA LYS A 321 -8.20 -40.88 9.78
C LYS A 321 -7.33 -42.00 9.21
N LYS A 322 -6.29 -41.67 8.45
CA LYS A 322 -5.41 -42.63 7.77
C LYS A 322 -4.02 -42.75 8.39
N ASP A 323 -3.69 -41.85 9.31
CA ASP A 323 -2.50 -41.86 10.15
C ASP A 323 -2.86 -42.40 11.55
#